data_AF-A0A258NST3-F1
#
_entry.id   AF-A0A258NST3-F1
#
_cell.length_a   1.000
_cell.length_b   1.000
_cell.length_c   1.000
_cell.angle_alpha   90.00
_cell.angle_beta   90.00
_cell.angle_gamma   90.00
#
_symmetry.space_group_name_H-M   'P 1'
#
loop_
_entity.id
_entity.type
_entity.pdbx_description
1 polymer ?
#
loop_
_entity_poly.entity_id
_entity_poly.type
_entity_poly.pdbx_seq_one_letter_code
_entity_poly.pdbx_strand_id
1 'polypeptide(L)'
;MSGVYDVYEHPTKGAWGVSVQSMRVLTAEVAGGLVRQANLLPHNLAPVVSKRVRAGFKKITRRKYLQLDGEENGLLKGRFTEDHPELAIGEELIFFTTVSIGDDVAALAQQWEAVLETTDVRPEALEAWLTRVRRACQYIAVPASHPAIALVVADWVVDGRRMLISDRPGVPQRVPKEVPLEWEEWLAYFFTKHNETRDALVQLGWSVRDAMFANQAIASLNSGNDGGWLADAASVAF
;
A
#
# COMPACT_ATOMS: atom_id res chain seq x y z
N MET A 1 -6.48 4.40 10.43
CA MET A 1 -6.87 5.21 9.24
C MET A 1 -6.11 6.52 9.25
N SER A 2 -5.31 6.74 8.21
CA SER A 2 -4.63 8.02 7.96
C SER A 2 -5.67 9.07 7.58
N GLY A 3 -5.95 10.01 8.49
CA GLY A 3 -6.89 11.10 8.25
C GLY A 3 -6.26 12.23 7.44
N VAL A 4 -7.06 12.87 6.59
CA VAL A 4 -6.71 14.12 5.91
C VAL A 4 -7.12 15.29 6.82
N TYR A 5 -6.20 16.21 7.09
CA TYR A 5 -6.40 17.33 8.00
C TYR A 5 -6.38 18.67 7.23
N ASP A 6 -7.30 19.56 7.59
CA ASP A 6 -7.14 21.00 7.37
C ASP A 6 -6.09 21.51 8.37
N VAL A 7 -4.94 21.98 7.88
CA VAL A 7 -3.81 22.35 8.73
C VAL A 7 -3.72 23.87 8.91
N TYR A 8 -3.30 24.28 10.08
CA TYR A 8 -3.01 25.64 10.47
C TYR A 8 -1.59 25.71 11.03
N GLU A 9 -0.78 26.64 10.54
CA GLU A 9 0.64 26.76 10.92
C GLU A 9 0.89 28.07 11.68
N HIS A 10 1.82 28.02 12.63
CA HIS A 10 2.28 29.17 13.40
C HIS A 10 3.82 29.16 13.46
N PRO A 11 4.51 30.29 13.16
CA PRO A 11 5.98 30.32 13.02
C PRO A 11 6.76 29.75 14.20
N THR A 12 6.29 29.96 15.43
CA THR A 12 6.98 29.51 16.66
C THR A 12 6.27 28.41 17.44
N LYS A 13 5.00 28.08 17.14
CA LYS A 13 4.19 27.14 17.92
C LYS A 13 3.97 25.80 17.20
N GLY A 14 4.45 25.68 15.97
CA GLY A 14 4.28 24.49 15.14
C GLY A 14 2.98 24.49 14.34
N ALA A 15 2.42 23.31 14.13
CA ALA A 15 1.25 23.09 13.29
C ALA A 15 0.10 22.47 14.08
N TRP A 16 -1.13 22.79 13.70
CA TRP A 16 -2.34 22.22 14.25
C TRP A 16 -3.27 21.83 13.12
N GLY A 17 -3.69 20.56 13.08
CA GLY A 17 -4.59 20.02 12.07
C GLY A 17 -5.93 19.64 12.67
N VAL A 18 -6.98 19.76 11.85
CA VAL A 18 -8.31 19.24 12.16
C VAL A 18 -8.86 18.38 11.02
N SER A 19 -9.40 17.22 11.35
CA SER A 19 -10.05 16.29 10.42
C SER A 19 -11.47 16.00 10.92
N VAL A 20 -12.46 16.18 10.07
CA VAL A 20 -13.87 15.91 10.38
C VAL A 20 -14.26 14.60 9.70
N GLN A 21 -14.60 13.59 10.49
CA GLN A 21 -14.98 12.26 10.03
C GLN A 21 -16.37 11.93 10.54
N SER A 22 -17.38 12.13 9.70
CA SER A 22 -18.80 11.96 10.05
C SER A 22 -19.18 12.70 11.34
N MET A 23 -19.31 11.99 12.47
CA MET A 23 -19.70 12.55 13.78
C MET A 23 -18.53 12.80 14.73
N ARG A 24 -17.28 12.61 14.27
CA ARG A 24 -16.07 12.76 15.08
C ARG A 24 -15.18 13.86 14.50
N VAL A 25 -14.63 14.69 15.37
CA VAL A 25 -13.60 15.66 15.00
C VAL A 25 -12.29 15.20 15.62
N LEU A 26 -11.32 14.87 14.79
CA LEU A 26 -9.96 14.56 15.20
C LEU A 26 -9.12 15.83 15.10
N THR A 27 -8.31 16.08 16.11
CA THR A 27 -7.33 17.16 16.10
C THR A 27 -5.95 16.61 16.37
N ALA A 28 -4.94 17.21 15.75
CA ALA A 28 -3.54 16.86 15.97
C ALA A 28 -2.71 18.14 16.07
N GLU A 29 -1.92 18.27 17.12
CA GLU A 29 -0.93 19.34 17.28
C GLU A 29 0.46 18.76 17.10
N VAL A 30 1.27 19.39 16.26
CA VAL A 30 2.66 19.02 15.99
C VAL A 30 3.54 20.19 16.40
N ALA A 31 4.29 20.03 17.49
CA ALA A 31 5.20 21.06 18.00
C ALA A 31 6.57 20.43 18.28
N GLY A 32 7.62 20.94 17.64
CA GLY A 32 8.98 20.36 17.78
C GLY A 32 9.07 18.89 17.34
N GLY A 33 8.23 18.45 16.40
CA GLY A 33 8.15 17.06 15.94
C GLY A 33 7.35 16.11 16.83
N LEU A 34 6.86 16.59 17.98
CA LEU A 34 6.00 15.82 18.88
C LEU A 34 4.54 16.01 18.53
N VAL A 35 3.79 14.91 18.51
CA VAL A 35 2.40 14.85 18.08
C VAL A 35 1.49 14.63 19.29
N ARG A 36 0.50 15.50 19.44
CA ARG A 36 -0.60 15.33 20.39
C ARG A 36 -1.92 15.23 19.65
N GLN A 37 -2.56 14.06 19.73
CA GLN A 37 -3.87 13.84 19.14
C GLN A 37 -4.97 13.99 20.20
N ALA A 38 -6.13 14.50 19.80
CA ALA A 38 -7.32 14.59 20.65
C ALA A 38 -8.61 14.49 19.85
N ASN A 39 -9.63 13.89 20.47
CA ASN A 39 -10.98 13.85 19.96
C ASN A 39 -11.77 15.06 20.47
N LEU A 40 -12.55 15.67 19.59
CA LEU A 40 -13.36 16.83 19.88
C LEU A 40 -14.80 16.58 19.43
N LEU A 41 -15.75 17.07 20.23
CA LEU A 41 -17.18 17.03 19.88
C LEU A 41 -17.46 18.06 18.77
N PRO A 42 -18.28 17.74 17.75
CA PRO A 42 -18.50 18.63 16.60
C PRO A 42 -18.88 20.07 16.95
N HIS A 43 -19.71 20.28 17.97
CA HIS A 43 -20.15 21.61 18.40
C HIS A 43 -19.03 22.48 18.99
N ASN A 44 -17.91 21.89 19.42
CA ASN A 44 -16.77 22.61 19.98
C ASN A 44 -15.76 23.05 18.89
N LEU A 45 -15.97 22.68 17.62
CA LEU A 45 -15.00 22.89 16.56
C LEU A 45 -14.79 24.38 16.28
N ALA A 46 -15.87 25.10 16.01
CA ALA A 46 -15.80 26.53 15.66
C ALA A 46 -15.12 27.37 16.76
N PRO A 47 -15.47 27.23 18.06
CA PRO A 47 -14.76 27.93 19.14
C PRO A 47 -13.25 27.66 19.17
N VAL A 48 -12.83 26.40 18.96
CA VAL A 48 -11.41 26.02 18.99
C VAL A 48 -10.65 26.57 17.80
N VAL A 49 -11.23 26.50 16.59
CA VAL A 49 -10.63 27.10 15.39
C VAL A 49 -10.48 28.61 15.56
N SER A 50 -11.53 29.31 16.01
CA SER A 50 -11.47 30.75 16.26
C SER A 50 -10.43 31.11 17.33
N LYS A 51 -10.23 30.27 18.36
CA LYS A 51 -9.16 30.46 19.34
C LYS A 51 -7.78 30.32 18.71
N ARG A 52 -7.55 29.32 17.86
CA ARG A 52 -6.27 29.10 17.17
C ARG A 52 -5.94 30.22 16.19
N VAL A 53 -6.90 30.65 15.38
CA VAL A 53 -6.72 31.78 14.45
C VAL A 53 -6.38 33.07 15.20
N ARG A 54 -7.10 33.39 16.28
CA ARG A 54 -6.78 34.54 17.15
C ARG A 54 -5.39 34.43 17.80
N ALA A 55 -4.91 33.21 18.04
CA ALA A 55 -3.57 32.95 18.58
C ALA A 55 -2.43 33.05 17.53
N GLY A 56 -2.74 33.44 16.29
CA GLY A 56 -1.78 33.69 15.21
C GLY A 56 -1.60 32.53 14.23
N PHE A 57 -2.34 31.43 14.38
CA PHE A 57 -2.27 30.31 13.43
C PHE A 57 -2.95 30.69 12.11
N LYS A 58 -2.30 30.37 10.99
CA LYS A 58 -2.82 30.62 9.64
C LYS A 58 -3.16 29.32 8.95
N LYS A 59 -4.35 29.22 8.37
CA LYS A 59 -4.75 28.05 7.59
C LYS A 59 -3.88 27.95 6.34
N ILE A 60 -3.36 26.76 6.05
CA ILE A 60 -2.70 26.48 4.77
C ILE A 60 -3.72 26.03 3.72
N THR A 61 -3.42 26.26 2.44
CA THR A 61 -4.36 25.99 1.35
C THR A 61 -4.57 24.50 1.11
N ARG A 62 -3.50 23.70 1.22
CA ARG A 62 -3.54 22.26 0.95
C ARG A 62 -3.83 21.49 2.23
N ARG A 63 -4.72 20.51 2.11
CA ARG A 63 -4.91 19.52 3.17
C ARG A 63 -3.71 18.59 3.22
N LYS A 64 -3.37 18.11 4.41
CA LYS A 64 -2.21 17.25 4.65
C LYS A 64 -2.62 16.01 5.43
N TYR A 65 -1.92 14.93 5.23
CA TYR A 65 -1.99 13.74 6.08
C TYR A 65 -1.15 13.95 7.33
N LEU A 66 -1.52 13.28 8.42
CA LEU A 66 -0.65 13.14 9.58
C LEU A 66 0.19 11.87 9.43
N GLN A 67 1.50 12.04 9.24
CA GLN A 67 2.48 10.96 9.26
C GLN A 67 3.03 10.81 10.67
N LEU A 68 2.99 9.58 11.20
CA LEU A 68 3.59 9.22 12.48
C LEU A 68 4.89 8.46 12.22
N ASP A 69 5.99 8.96 12.77
CA ASP A 69 7.34 8.44 12.52
C ASP A 69 7.81 7.47 13.62
N GLY A 70 7.01 7.31 14.69
CA GLY A 70 7.30 6.42 15.81
C GLY A 70 6.93 7.04 17.15
N GLU A 71 7.49 6.48 18.22
CA GLU A 71 7.32 6.94 19.59
C GLU A 71 8.69 7.10 20.25
N GLU A 72 8.90 8.21 20.95
CA GLU A 72 10.09 8.45 21.77
C GLU A 72 9.65 8.90 23.15
N ASN A 73 10.12 8.22 24.20
CA ASN A 73 9.83 8.54 25.60
C ASN A 73 8.31 8.65 25.91
N GLY A 74 7.47 7.81 25.32
CA GLY A 74 6.02 7.84 25.55
C GLY A 74 5.27 8.89 24.72
N LEU A 75 5.97 9.62 23.84
CA LEU A 75 5.40 10.67 23.00
C LEU A 75 5.51 10.30 21.52
N LEU A 76 4.40 10.43 20.80
CA LEU A 76 4.36 10.19 19.37
C LEU A 76 5.18 11.24 18.63
N LYS A 77 6.02 10.82 17.69
CA LYS A 77 6.71 11.67 16.73
C LYS A 77 5.98 11.68 15.40
N GLY A 78 6.00 12.80 14.71
CA GLY A 78 5.37 12.91 13.40
C GLY A 78 5.25 14.32 12.86
N ARG A 79 4.62 14.42 11.69
CA ARG A 79 4.49 15.65 10.91
C ARG A 79 3.28 15.64 9.99
N PHE A 80 2.88 16.81 9.53
CA PHE A 80 1.92 16.92 8.43
C PHE A 80 2.63 16.86 7.08
N THR A 81 2.19 15.98 6.20
CA THR A 81 2.76 15.75 4.86
C THR A 81 1.68 15.80 3.78
N GLU A 82 2.06 16.14 2.56
CA GLU A 82 1.15 16.11 1.41
C GLU A 82 0.96 14.68 0.87
N ASP A 83 2.00 13.85 1.00
CA ASP A 83 2.00 12.48 0.52
C ASP A 83 1.21 11.56 1.46
N HIS A 84 0.51 10.58 0.88
CA HIS A 84 -0.21 9.60 1.70
C HIS A 84 0.81 8.79 2.53
N PRO A 85 0.66 8.68 3.86
CA PRO A 85 1.68 8.05 4.72
C PRO A 85 1.98 6.60 4.37
N GLU A 86 0.99 5.86 3.85
CA GLU A 86 1.15 4.47 3.41
C GLU A 86 1.87 4.35 2.05
N LEU A 87 1.89 5.41 1.24
CA LEU A 87 2.59 5.46 -0.06
C LEU A 87 3.98 6.08 0.05
N ALA A 88 4.25 6.85 1.11
CA ALA A 88 5.54 7.47 1.41
C ALA A 88 6.54 6.43 1.97
N ILE A 89 6.87 5.44 1.15
CA ILE A 89 7.91 4.46 1.44
C ILE A 89 9.28 5.08 1.13
N GLY A 90 10.26 4.92 2.02
CA GLY A 90 11.58 5.57 1.91
C GLY A 90 12.47 5.02 0.77
N GLU A 91 11.88 4.25 -0.14
CA GLU A 91 12.50 3.55 -1.26
C GLU A 91 11.64 3.76 -2.51
N GLU A 92 12.14 3.37 -3.68
CA GLU A 92 11.35 3.43 -4.92
C GLU A 92 10.10 2.55 -4.82
N LEU A 93 8.96 3.09 -5.23
CA LEU A 93 7.66 2.41 -5.23
C LEU A 93 7.45 1.71 -6.57
N ILE A 94 7.27 0.39 -6.53
CA ILE A 94 6.96 -0.37 -7.74
C ILE A 94 5.48 -0.18 -8.10
N PHE A 95 4.61 -0.47 -7.12
CA PHE A 95 3.18 -0.27 -7.24
C PHE A 95 2.50 -0.25 -5.88
N PHE A 96 1.23 0.13 -5.86
CA PHE A 96 0.36 -0.03 -4.71
C PHE A 96 -1.02 -0.55 -5.11
N THR A 97 -1.75 -1.07 -4.13
CA THR A 97 -3.11 -1.57 -4.30
C THR A 97 -4.00 -1.15 -3.15
N THR A 98 -5.31 -1.11 -3.36
CA THR A 98 -6.29 -0.73 -2.34
C THR A 98 -6.61 -1.90 -1.40
N VAL A 99 -6.71 -1.59 -0.11
CA VAL A 99 -7.24 -2.48 0.92
C VAL A 99 -8.74 -2.31 0.99
N SER A 100 -9.48 -3.42 0.93
CA SER A 100 -10.92 -3.45 1.12
C SER A 100 -11.27 -3.56 2.61
N ILE A 101 -12.43 -3.04 3.00
CA ILE A 101 -12.88 -3.05 4.40
C ILE A 101 -13.00 -4.46 4.99
N GLY A 102 -13.24 -5.47 4.14
CA GLY A 102 -13.33 -6.88 4.55
C GLY A 102 -12.01 -7.64 4.59
N ASP A 103 -10.89 -7.01 4.23
CA ASP A 103 -9.60 -7.71 4.18
C ASP A 103 -9.01 -7.88 5.58
N ASP A 104 -8.67 -9.12 5.92
CA ASP A 104 -7.84 -9.40 7.07
C ASP A 104 -6.35 -9.20 6.70
N VAL A 105 -5.92 -7.94 6.76
CA VAL A 105 -4.55 -7.54 6.43
C VAL A 105 -3.53 -8.20 7.36
N ALA A 106 -3.91 -8.54 8.60
CA ALA A 106 -3.01 -9.23 9.53
C ALA A 106 -2.80 -10.68 9.10
N ALA A 107 -3.87 -11.38 8.70
CA ALA A 107 -3.77 -12.73 8.16
C ALA A 107 -2.99 -12.76 6.82
N LEU A 108 -3.23 -11.78 5.93
CA LEU A 108 -2.46 -11.65 4.69
C LEU A 108 -0.98 -11.44 4.95
N ALA A 109 -0.62 -10.55 5.89
CA ALA A 109 0.77 -10.32 6.26
C ALA A 109 1.44 -11.59 6.78
N GLN A 110 0.74 -12.40 7.59
CA GLN A 110 1.28 -13.67 8.09
C GLN A 110 1.45 -14.72 6.98
N GLN A 111 0.52 -14.78 6.02
CA GLN A 111 0.64 -15.66 4.86
C GLN A 111 1.84 -15.27 3.99
N TRP A 112 2.02 -13.97 3.74
CA TRP A 112 3.15 -13.46 2.97
C TRP A 112 4.48 -13.66 3.69
N GLU A 113 4.52 -13.50 5.01
CA GLU A 113 5.69 -13.80 5.84
C GLU A 113 6.15 -15.26 5.64
N ALA A 114 5.23 -16.23 5.78
CA ALA A 114 5.54 -17.65 5.60
C ALA A 114 6.05 -18.00 4.18
N VAL A 115 5.52 -17.33 3.15
CA VAL A 115 5.99 -17.52 1.76
C VAL A 115 7.34 -16.85 1.52
N LEU A 116 7.55 -15.65 2.07
CA LEU A 116 8.79 -14.89 1.85
C LEU A 116 9.96 -15.41 2.70
N GLU A 117 9.70 -16.12 3.81
CA GLU A 117 10.74 -16.81 4.59
C GLU A 117 11.49 -17.88 3.77
N THR A 118 10.91 -18.39 2.67
CA THR A 118 11.59 -19.34 1.77
C THR A 118 12.44 -18.65 0.71
N THR A 119 12.52 -17.31 0.73
CA THR A 119 13.25 -16.50 -0.26
C THR A 119 14.47 -15.80 0.36
N ASP A 120 15.29 -15.16 -0.45
CA ASP A 120 16.48 -14.42 -0.03
C ASP A 120 16.20 -12.97 0.42
N VAL A 121 14.94 -12.61 0.66
CA VAL A 121 14.57 -11.29 1.21
C VAL A 121 15.29 -11.09 2.55
N ARG A 122 15.97 -9.95 2.70
CA ARG A 122 16.63 -9.58 3.97
C ARG A 122 15.60 -9.51 5.11
N PRO A 123 15.81 -10.20 6.25
CA PRO A 123 14.83 -10.24 7.35
C PRO A 123 14.41 -8.85 7.85
N GLU A 124 15.36 -7.94 8.00
CA GLU A 124 15.09 -6.56 8.45
C GLU A 124 14.18 -5.79 7.48
N ALA A 125 14.38 -5.97 6.17
CA ALA A 125 13.56 -5.33 5.15
C ALA A 125 12.15 -5.95 5.09
N LEU A 126 12.06 -7.28 5.25
CA LEU A 126 10.79 -8.01 5.33
C LEU A 126 9.98 -7.55 6.54
N GLU A 127 10.57 -7.54 7.73
CA GLU A 127 9.91 -7.13 8.98
C GLU A 127 9.43 -5.68 8.92
N ALA A 128 10.27 -4.77 8.40
CA ALA A 128 9.92 -3.37 8.22
C ALA A 128 8.74 -3.20 7.25
N TRP A 129 8.72 -3.94 6.15
CA TRP A 129 7.60 -3.92 5.20
C TRP A 129 6.33 -4.54 5.79
N LEU A 130 6.38 -5.72 6.40
CA LEU A 130 5.24 -6.36 7.04
C LEU A 130 4.64 -5.50 8.16
N THR A 131 5.46 -4.79 8.92
CA THR A 131 4.99 -3.82 9.93
C THR A 131 4.17 -2.70 9.29
N ARG A 132 4.53 -2.24 8.09
CA ARG A 132 3.73 -1.26 7.34
C ARG A 132 2.44 -1.88 6.82
N VAL A 133 2.49 -3.08 6.24
CA VAL A 133 1.31 -3.82 5.76
C VAL A 133 0.30 -4.01 6.89
N ARG A 134 0.72 -4.49 8.07
CA ARG A 134 -0.17 -4.70 9.23
C ARG A 134 -0.83 -3.40 9.74
N ARG A 135 -0.28 -2.23 9.40
CA ARG A 135 -0.84 -0.90 9.74
C ARG A 135 -1.63 -0.28 8.59
N ALA A 136 -1.57 -0.86 7.39
CA ALA A 136 -2.25 -0.36 6.20
C ALA A 136 -3.75 -0.37 6.40
N CYS A 137 -4.38 0.77 6.15
CA CYS A 137 -5.83 0.93 6.22
C CYS A 137 -6.45 1.23 4.87
N GLN A 138 -5.69 1.77 3.91
CA GLN A 138 -6.22 2.17 2.60
C GLN A 138 -5.42 1.55 1.46
N TYR A 139 -4.10 1.49 1.58
CA TYR A 139 -3.20 1.04 0.53
C TYR A 139 -2.11 0.13 1.08
N ILE A 140 -1.80 -0.91 0.33
CA ILE A 140 -0.58 -1.70 0.49
C ILE A 140 0.40 -1.23 -0.60
N ALA A 141 1.51 -0.65 -0.17
CA ALA A 141 2.59 -0.21 -1.04
C ALA A 141 3.67 -1.29 -1.14
N VAL A 142 4.20 -1.47 -2.35
CA VAL A 142 5.26 -2.44 -2.66
C VAL A 142 6.55 -1.69 -2.96
N PRO A 143 7.55 -1.74 -2.05
CA PRO A 143 8.85 -1.14 -2.27
C PRO A 143 9.71 -1.95 -3.24
N ALA A 144 10.66 -1.29 -3.88
CA ALA A 144 11.72 -1.90 -4.69
C ALA A 144 12.86 -2.51 -3.84
N SER A 145 12.55 -3.04 -2.65
CA SER A 145 13.53 -3.69 -1.79
C SER A 145 13.88 -5.10 -2.25
N HIS A 146 12.88 -5.85 -2.75
CA HIS A 146 13.07 -7.23 -3.23
C HIS A 146 11.96 -7.66 -4.21
N PRO A 147 12.28 -8.34 -5.32
CA PRO A 147 11.28 -8.78 -6.31
C PRO A 147 10.23 -9.74 -5.75
N ALA A 148 10.62 -10.63 -4.83
CA ALA A 148 9.69 -11.60 -4.23
C ALA A 148 8.49 -10.92 -3.54
N ILE A 149 8.70 -9.75 -2.91
CA ILE A 149 7.63 -8.97 -2.29
C ILE A 149 6.63 -8.51 -3.35
N ALA A 150 7.13 -7.99 -4.48
CA ALA A 150 6.28 -7.56 -5.58
C ALA A 150 5.49 -8.72 -6.18
N LEU A 151 6.12 -9.87 -6.37
CA LEU A 151 5.49 -11.06 -6.94
C LEU A 151 4.37 -11.60 -6.05
N VAL A 152 4.61 -11.72 -4.74
CA VAL A 152 3.60 -12.25 -3.80
C VAL A 152 2.39 -11.33 -3.68
N VAL A 153 2.61 -10.01 -3.67
CA VAL A 153 1.49 -9.05 -3.66
C VAL A 153 0.76 -9.05 -5.00
N ALA A 154 1.49 -9.12 -6.13
CA ALA A 154 0.89 -9.18 -7.46
C ALA A 154 0.00 -10.42 -7.65
N ASP A 155 0.43 -11.58 -7.17
CA ASP A 155 -0.37 -12.82 -7.16
C ASP A 155 -1.72 -12.61 -6.46
N TRP A 156 -1.69 -12.05 -5.24
CA TRP A 156 -2.91 -11.75 -4.49
C TRP A 156 -3.80 -10.70 -5.17
N VAL A 157 -3.21 -9.64 -5.71
CA VAL A 157 -3.95 -8.54 -6.36
C VAL A 157 -4.64 -9.02 -7.63
N VAL A 158 -3.93 -9.73 -8.50
CA VAL A 158 -4.46 -10.16 -9.78
C VAL A 158 -5.47 -11.29 -9.61
N ASP A 159 -5.21 -12.26 -8.73
CA ASP A 159 -6.15 -13.34 -8.40
C ASP A 159 -7.45 -12.77 -7.79
N GLY A 160 -7.30 -11.80 -6.88
CA GLY A 160 -8.41 -11.07 -6.26
C GLY A 160 -9.12 -10.07 -7.19
N ARG A 161 -8.71 -9.94 -8.46
CA ARG A 161 -9.21 -8.96 -9.44
C ARG A 161 -9.21 -7.52 -8.92
N ARG A 162 -8.15 -7.17 -8.18
CA ARG A 162 -7.95 -5.85 -7.59
C ARG A 162 -7.17 -4.95 -8.54
N MET A 163 -7.30 -3.64 -8.31
CA MET A 163 -6.54 -2.66 -9.07
C MET A 163 -5.10 -2.59 -8.56
N LEU A 164 -4.14 -2.72 -9.47
CA LEU A 164 -2.74 -2.45 -9.26
C LEU A 164 -2.41 -1.10 -9.91
N ILE A 165 -1.88 -0.16 -9.14
CA ILE A 165 -1.50 1.17 -9.62
C ILE A 165 0.01 1.28 -9.57
N SER A 166 0.62 1.47 -10.74
CA SER A 166 2.05 1.73 -10.92
C SER A 166 2.22 3.01 -11.73
N ASP A 167 3.35 3.68 -11.55
CA ASP A 167 3.79 4.77 -12.43
C ASP A 167 4.21 4.25 -13.82
N ARG A 168 4.48 2.94 -13.92
CA ARG A 168 4.87 2.27 -15.15
C ARG A 168 3.68 1.64 -15.88
N PRO A 169 3.53 1.89 -17.20
CA PRO A 169 2.52 1.22 -18.00
C PRO A 169 2.88 -0.26 -18.24
N GLY A 170 1.90 -1.04 -18.69
CA GLY A 170 2.14 -2.42 -19.13
C GLY A 170 2.24 -3.44 -18.00
N VAL A 171 1.60 -3.18 -16.85
CA VAL A 171 1.48 -4.17 -15.78
C VAL A 171 0.84 -5.46 -16.34
N PRO A 172 1.46 -6.64 -16.16
CA PRO A 172 0.87 -7.90 -16.58
C PRO A 172 -0.52 -8.15 -15.98
N GLN A 173 -1.44 -8.69 -16.78
CA GLN A 173 -2.85 -8.85 -16.40
C GLN A 173 -3.17 -10.21 -15.77
N ARG A 174 -2.21 -11.15 -15.78
CA ARG A 174 -2.35 -12.50 -15.23
C ARG A 174 -1.40 -12.68 -14.05
N VAL A 175 -1.72 -13.63 -13.17
CA VAL A 175 -0.95 -13.87 -11.95
C VAL A 175 0.50 -14.27 -12.29
N PRO A 176 1.50 -13.91 -11.47
CA PRO A 176 2.90 -14.22 -11.73
C PRO A 176 3.20 -15.70 -11.95
N LYS A 177 2.44 -16.59 -11.31
CA LYS A 177 2.56 -18.05 -11.48
C LYS A 177 2.23 -18.54 -12.89
N GLU A 178 1.35 -17.82 -13.59
CA GLU A 178 0.88 -18.20 -14.93
C GLU A 178 1.72 -17.57 -16.04
N VAL A 179 2.18 -16.33 -15.84
CA VAL A 179 2.97 -15.57 -16.83
C VAL A 179 4.30 -15.06 -16.24
N PRO A 180 5.16 -15.95 -15.72
CA PRO A 180 6.38 -15.54 -15.01
C PRO A 180 7.35 -14.74 -15.88
N LEU A 181 7.38 -14.97 -17.19
CA LEU A 181 8.22 -14.19 -18.12
C LEU A 181 7.77 -12.73 -18.24
N GLU A 182 6.45 -12.48 -18.33
CA GLU A 182 5.92 -11.11 -18.41
C GLU A 182 6.24 -10.32 -17.14
N TRP A 183 6.13 -10.98 -15.97
CA TRP A 183 6.53 -10.37 -14.70
C TRP A 183 8.04 -10.20 -14.55
N GLU A 184 8.85 -11.13 -15.06
CA GLU A 184 10.31 -11.00 -15.12
C GLU A 184 10.70 -9.74 -15.91
N GLU A 185 10.17 -9.59 -17.13
CA GLU A 185 10.45 -8.45 -18.02
C GLU A 185 9.96 -7.12 -17.45
N TRP A 186 8.76 -7.09 -16.87
CA TRP A 186 8.19 -5.87 -16.31
C TRP A 186 8.93 -5.40 -15.04
N LEU A 187 9.24 -6.32 -14.13
CA LEU A 187 9.96 -5.99 -12.89
C LEU A 187 11.45 -5.67 -13.12
N ALA A 188 12.05 -6.15 -14.21
CA ALA A 188 13.44 -5.84 -14.56
C ALA A 188 13.72 -4.32 -14.70
N TYR A 189 12.68 -3.49 -14.85
CA TYR A 189 12.84 -2.05 -14.83
C TYR A 189 13.21 -1.49 -13.45
N PHE A 190 12.70 -2.10 -12.37
CA PHE A 190 12.88 -1.63 -11.00
C PHE A 190 14.12 -2.23 -10.32
N PHE A 191 14.61 -3.37 -10.83
CA PHE A 191 15.72 -4.11 -10.24
C PHE A 191 16.93 -4.07 -11.17
N THR A 192 18.05 -3.57 -10.64
CA THR A 192 19.26 -3.31 -11.44
C THR A 192 20.10 -4.57 -11.72
N LYS A 193 20.00 -5.61 -10.90
CA LYS A 193 20.76 -6.84 -11.14
C LYS A 193 19.99 -7.74 -12.11
N HIS A 194 20.68 -8.05 -13.21
CA HIS A 194 20.25 -9.07 -14.14
C HIS A 194 20.06 -10.39 -13.36
N ASN A 195 18.80 -10.87 -13.30
CA ASN A 195 18.34 -12.13 -12.68
C ASN A 195 17.71 -12.05 -11.29
N GLU A 196 17.69 -10.90 -10.59
CA GLU A 196 17.04 -10.84 -9.26
C GLU A 196 15.58 -11.30 -9.30
N THR A 197 14.80 -10.86 -10.29
CA THR A 197 13.40 -11.28 -10.43
C THR A 197 13.28 -12.76 -10.78
N ARG A 198 14.16 -13.29 -11.64
CA ARG A 198 14.16 -14.69 -12.04
C ARG A 198 14.49 -15.60 -10.86
N ASP A 199 15.50 -15.23 -10.07
CA ASP A 199 15.91 -16.00 -8.89
C ASP A 199 14.78 -16.00 -7.85
N ALA A 200 14.10 -14.87 -7.65
CA ALA A 200 12.92 -14.79 -6.80
C ALA A 200 11.76 -15.69 -7.30
N LEU A 201 11.48 -15.70 -8.61
CA LEU A 201 10.48 -16.60 -9.20
C LEU A 201 10.83 -18.08 -8.97
N VAL A 202 12.11 -18.45 -9.07
CA VAL A 202 12.58 -19.83 -8.81
C VAL A 202 12.43 -20.19 -7.33
N GLN A 203 12.80 -19.30 -6.41
CA GLN A 203 12.67 -19.55 -4.96
C GLN A 203 11.20 -19.70 -4.52
N LEU A 204 10.30 -18.97 -5.18
CA LEU A 204 8.86 -19.09 -4.96
C LEU A 204 8.23 -20.34 -5.64
N GLY A 205 8.99 -21.06 -6.46
CA GLY A 205 8.50 -22.20 -7.25
C GLY A 205 7.59 -21.81 -8.41
N TRP A 206 7.73 -20.58 -8.91
CA TRP A 206 6.90 -19.96 -9.96
C TRP A 206 7.72 -19.75 -11.24
N SER A 207 8.73 -20.58 -11.47
CA SER A 207 9.57 -20.40 -12.66
C SER A 207 8.80 -20.73 -13.94
N VAL A 208 9.30 -20.27 -15.09
CA VAL A 208 8.77 -20.64 -16.41
C VAL A 208 8.68 -22.17 -16.57
N ARG A 209 9.66 -22.89 -16.01
CA ARG A 209 9.66 -24.36 -16.00
C ARG A 209 8.47 -24.91 -15.25
N ASP A 210 8.19 -24.38 -14.06
CA ASP A 210 7.09 -24.83 -13.21
C ASP A 210 5.73 -24.51 -13.86
N ALA A 211 5.60 -23.33 -14.47
CA ALA A 211 4.39 -22.95 -15.21
C ALA A 211 4.13 -23.88 -16.42
N MET A 212 5.17 -24.31 -17.13
CA MET A 212 5.04 -25.28 -18.23
C MET A 212 4.58 -26.66 -17.75
N PHE A 213 5.04 -27.12 -16.58
CA PHE A 213 4.61 -28.40 -16.01
C PHE A 213 3.23 -28.33 -15.34
N ALA A 214 2.87 -27.19 -14.73
CA ALA A 214 1.55 -26.97 -14.13
C ALA A 214 0.42 -27.05 -15.17
N ASN A 215 0.64 -26.49 -16.36
CA ASN A 215 -0.34 -26.56 -17.46
C ASN A 215 -0.55 -27.97 -18.01
N GLN A 216 0.45 -28.87 -17.94
CA GLN A 216 0.28 -30.26 -18.36
C GLN A 216 -0.62 -31.06 -17.41
N ALA A 217 -0.59 -30.73 -16.10
CA ALA A 217 -1.49 -31.35 -15.13
C ALA A 217 -2.95 -30.92 -15.34
N ILE A 218 -3.20 -29.64 -15.62
CA ILE A 218 -4.55 -29.08 -15.83
C ILE A 218 -5.15 -29.51 -17.18
N ALA A 219 -4.34 -29.62 -18.24
CA ALA A 219 -4.80 -30.12 -19.53
C ALA A 219 -5.32 -31.56 -19.48
N SER A 220 -4.90 -32.35 -18.48
CA SER A 220 -5.43 -33.70 -18.24
C SER A 220 -6.81 -33.72 -17.56
N LEU A 221 -7.26 -32.60 -16.99
CA LEU A 221 -8.51 -32.49 -16.22
C LEU A 221 -9.61 -31.69 -16.96
N ASN A 222 -9.26 -30.77 -17.86
CA ASN A 222 -10.23 -29.91 -18.55
C ASN A 222 -10.48 -30.30 -20.02
N SER A 223 -10.94 -31.53 -20.26
CA SER A 223 -11.64 -31.90 -21.50
C SER A 223 -13.12 -31.44 -21.50
N GLY A 224 -13.41 -30.32 -20.83
CA GLY A 224 -14.77 -29.84 -20.58
C GLY A 224 -14.89 -28.33 -20.72
N ASN A 225 -15.07 -27.89 -21.96
CA ASN A 225 -15.93 -26.77 -22.37
C ASN A 225 -15.73 -25.40 -21.66
N ASP A 226 -14.75 -24.62 -22.11
CA ASP A 226 -14.71 -23.18 -21.83
C ASP A 226 -14.35 -22.38 -23.10
N GLY A 227 -15.33 -21.66 -23.63
CA GLY A 227 -15.16 -20.79 -24.79
C GLY A 227 -16.35 -19.91 -25.19
N GLY A 228 -17.45 -19.90 -24.43
CA GLY A 228 -18.70 -19.25 -24.86
C GLY A 228 -18.91 -17.79 -24.41
N TRP A 229 -18.38 -17.37 -23.26
CA TRP A 229 -18.95 -16.19 -22.59
C TRP A 229 -18.38 -14.82 -23.04
N LEU A 230 -17.19 -14.78 -23.64
CA LEU A 230 -16.64 -13.53 -24.23
C LEU A 230 -17.36 -13.15 -25.54
N ALA A 231 -17.97 -14.13 -26.24
CA ALA A 231 -18.78 -13.86 -27.42
C ALA A 231 -20.12 -13.21 -27.06
N ASP A 232 -20.70 -13.57 -25.91
CA ASP A 232 -21.97 -12.99 -25.45
C ASP A 232 -21.80 -11.54 -24.96
N ALA A 233 -20.69 -11.20 -24.28
CA ALA A 233 -20.45 -9.85 -23.80
C ALA A 233 -20.18 -8.82 -24.92
N ALA A 234 -19.62 -9.26 -26.07
CA ALA A 234 -19.41 -8.41 -27.23
C ALA A 234 -20.71 -8.11 -28.01
N SER A 235 -21.79 -8.87 -27.78
CA SER A 235 -23.07 -8.71 -28.48
C SER A 235 -24.05 -7.73 -27.81
N VAL A 236 -23.78 -7.31 -26.56
CA VAL A 236 -24.67 -6.42 -25.78
C VAL A 236 -24.21 -4.95 -25.85
N ALA A 237 -23.17 -4.65 -26.62
CA ALA A 237 -22.69 -3.29 -26.85
C ALA A 237 -22.83 -2.90 -28.34
N PHE A 238 -24.06 -2.93 -28.86
CA PHE A 238 -24.55 -2.10 -29.95
C PHE A 238 -26.01 -1.74 -29.73
#